data_AF-A0A9N8HI37-F1
#
_entry.id   AF-A0A9N8HI37-F1
#
_cell.length_a   1.000
_cell.length_b   1.000
_cell.length_c   1.000
_cell.angle_alpha   90.00
_cell.angle_beta   90.00
_cell.angle_gamma   90.00
#
_symmetry.space_group_name_H-M   'P 1'
#
loop_
_entity.id
_entity.type
_entity.pdbx_description
1 polymer ?
#
loop_
_entity_poly.entity_id
_entity_poly.type
_entity_poly.pdbx_seq_one_letter_code
_entity_poly.pdbx_strand_id
1 'polypeptide(L)'
;MTLKDRKPGEAAGLTASCELLMKDLDPRICHVPMRAWTEWTPRVVPSDLRLSAIVNNLIEGMEDDDEDAYDGPDIVPLAWLVPDPYLDVHMIAIAANNTLVEDDDAFLDEMYWGGRRLEIADQHNGGPISRSRERPFSADDRKNADSAKRPAQTTVDPAESSSHSRRTMIIEEPEHVAAGSGWRLVGAPHGFCDGSAQSRCRRTSHNPCLLANFNHFKGSIMGTVKTGWLKFLVAGVHHGIVLARLEFGHMKLPDDFVFDLSVNGQVKSYKPEELSAWSTTIVDGLTVYPLVLESKFPSEKSPGLPDSYDVAIRIQSQQNPNSQVRISHVYFA
;
A
#
# COMPACT_ATOMS: atom_id res chain seq x y z
N MET A 1 -39.37 -2.06 -9.27
CA MET A 1 -38.39 -0.96 -9.35
C MET A 1 -37.04 -1.63 -9.49
N THR A 2 -36.39 -1.50 -10.65
CA THR A 2 -35.16 -2.26 -10.91
C THR A 2 -33.97 -1.62 -10.19
N LEU A 3 -32.90 -2.36 -9.90
CA LEU A 3 -31.70 -1.82 -9.24
C LEU A 3 -31.13 -0.58 -9.96
N LYS A 4 -31.39 -0.44 -11.27
CA LYS A 4 -31.01 0.70 -12.10
C LYS A 4 -31.79 1.99 -11.79
N ASP A 5 -32.96 1.90 -11.16
CA ASP A 5 -33.83 3.04 -10.89
C ASP A 5 -33.66 3.62 -9.47
N ARG A 6 -32.94 2.91 -8.59
CA ARG A 6 -32.64 3.43 -7.25
C ARG A 6 -31.53 4.46 -7.38
N LYS A 7 -31.79 5.68 -6.90
CA LYS A 7 -30.71 6.62 -6.71
C LYS A 7 -29.75 6.03 -5.67
N PRO A 8 -28.44 6.12 -5.90
CA PRO A 8 -27.46 5.80 -4.88
C PRO A 8 -27.91 6.48 -3.58
N GLY A 9 -28.11 5.67 -2.54
CA GLY A 9 -28.53 6.19 -1.25
C GLY A 9 -30.03 6.10 -0.88
N GLU A 10 -30.93 5.51 -1.65
CA GLU A 10 -32.36 5.52 -1.24
C GLU A 10 -32.76 4.36 -0.31
N ALA A 11 -32.01 3.25 -0.28
CA ALA A 11 -32.50 2.00 0.31
C ALA A 11 -32.26 1.84 1.83
N ALA A 12 -31.38 2.63 2.46
CA ALA A 12 -30.93 2.37 3.83
C ALA A 12 -31.20 3.50 4.85
N GLY A 13 -31.68 4.67 4.42
CA GLY A 13 -31.85 5.83 5.32
C GLY A 13 -30.55 6.34 6.00
N LEU A 14 -29.40 5.70 5.72
CA LEU A 14 -28.05 5.94 6.27
C LEU A 14 -27.14 6.67 5.27
N THR A 15 -27.73 7.24 4.24
CA THR A 15 -27.11 7.41 2.93
C THR A 15 -26.55 8.78 2.66
N ALA A 16 -26.59 9.67 3.64
CA ALA A 16 -25.97 10.97 3.52
C ALA A 16 -24.47 10.95 3.89
N SER A 17 -24.02 10.15 4.88
CA SER A 17 -22.70 10.39 5.46
C SER A 17 -21.53 10.05 4.54
N CYS A 18 -21.49 8.83 3.97
CA CYS A 18 -20.39 8.44 3.08
C CYS A 18 -20.37 9.30 1.81
N GLU A 19 -21.53 9.49 1.15
CA GLU A 19 -21.60 10.26 -0.08
C GLU A 19 -21.18 11.72 0.15
N LEU A 20 -21.54 12.31 1.29
CA LEU A 20 -21.09 13.66 1.65
C LEU A 20 -19.56 13.72 1.88
N LEU A 21 -18.98 12.68 2.47
CA LEU A 21 -17.54 12.57 2.69
C LEU A 21 -16.76 12.34 1.39
N MET A 22 -17.35 11.62 0.43
CA MET A 22 -16.70 11.24 -0.83
C MET A 22 -17.16 12.07 -2.04
N LYS A 23 -17.99 13.11 -1.84
CA LYS A 23 -18.59 13.91 -2.92
C LYS A 23 -17.55 14.55 -3.85
N ASP A 24 -16.40 14.92 -3.31
CA ASP A 24 -15.32 15.60 -4.02
C ASP A 24 -14.37 14.61 -4.71
N LEU A 25 -14.52 13.31 -4.41
CA LEU A 25 -13.69 12.23 -4.93
C LEU A 25 -14.46 11.42 -5.97
N ASP A 26 -15.37 10.57 -5.50
CA ASP A 26 -16.25 9.76 -6.31
C ASP A 26 -17.33 9.11 -5.42
N PRO A 27 -18.63 9.45 -5.58
CA PRO A 27 -19.68 8.86 -4.75
C PRO A 27 -19.82 7.35 -4.95
N ARG A 28 -19.31 6.78 -6.06
CA ARG A 28 -19.35 5.33 -6.32
C ARG A 28 -18.64 4.51 -5.26
N ILE A 29 -17.61 5.09 -4.63
CA ILE A 29 -16.86 4.45 -3.54
C ILE A 29 -17.78 4.02 -2.40
N CYS A 30 -18.90 4.71 -2.19
CA CYS A 30 -19.88 4.40 -1.16
C CYS A 30 -20.85 3.27 -1.51
N HIS A 31 -20.85 2.82 -2.78
CA HIS A 31 -21.81 1.84 -3.31
C HIS A 31 -21.14 0.58 -3.86
N VAL A 32 -19.82 0.46 -3.71
CA VAL A 32 -19.06 -0.72 -4.14
C VAL A 32 -18.36 -1.36 -2.93
N PRO A 33 -18.30 -2.70 -2.87
CA PRO A 33 -17.55 -3.38 -1.83
C PRO A 33 -16.05 -3.16 -2.06
N MET A 34 -15.42 -2.36 -1.21
CA MET A 34 -13.99 -2.10 -1.26
C MET A 34 -13.20 -3.25 -0.60
N ARG A 35 -12.12 -3.65 -1.24
CA ARG A 35 -11.07 -4.50 -0.67
C ARG A 35 -9.88 -3.64 -0.24
N ALA A 36 -9.04 -4.14 0.65
CA ALA A 36 -7.88 -3.40 1.12
C ALA A 36 -6.66 -4.30 1.35
N TRP A 37 -5.51 -3.79 0.96
CA TRP A 37 -4.20 -4.25 1.38
C TRP A 37 -3.73 -3.39 2.55
N THR A 38 -3.47 -4.00 3.70
CA THR A 38 -3.11 -3.27 4.92
C THR A 38 -1.95 -3.92 5.65
N GLU A 39 -1.15 -3.10 6.31
CA GLU A 39 -0.29 -3.56 7.41
C GLU A 39 -0.88 -3.25 8.79
N TRP A 40 -2.05 -2.62 8.79
CA TRP A 40 -2.82 -2.34 9.99
C TRP A 40 -3.52 -3.60 10.51
N THR A 41 -3.78 -3.57 11.81
CA THR A 41 -4.27 -4.68 12.60
C THR A 41 -5.55 -4.24 13.30
N PRO A 42 -6.59 -5.08 13.35
CA PRO A 42 -6.57 -6.55 13.37
C PRO A 42 -6.62 -7.29 12.02
N ARG A 43 -5.84 -8.39 11.90
CA ARG A 43 -5.86 -9.30 10.72
C ARG A 43 -6.26 -10.72 11.14
N VAL A 44 -7.44 -11.15 10.71
CA VAL A 44 -7.93 -12.55 10.87
C VAL A 44 -7.46 -13.44 9.70
N VAL A 45 -7.18 -12.83 8.54
CA VAL A 45 -6.88 -13.52 7.28
C VAL A 45 -5.36 -13.56 7.04
N PRO A 46 -4.80 -14.64 6.43
CA PRO A 46 -3.36 -14.88 6.27
C PRO A 46 -2.57 -13.78 5.55
N SER A 47 -1.26 -14.02 5.40
CA SER A 47 -0.23 -13.22 4.69
C SER A 47 -0.65 -12.57 3.36
N ASP A 48 -1.72 -13.06 2.76
CA ASP A 48 -2.11 -12.80 1.38
C ASP A 48 -2.88 -11.50 1.19
N LEU A 49 -3.18 -10.75 2.26
CA LEU A 49 -3.74 -9.38 2.21
C LEU A 49 -2.82 -8.33 2.83
N ARG A 50 -1.55 -8.68 3.05
CA ARG A 50 -0.53 -7.76 3.56
C ARG A 50 -0.12 -6.76 2.48
N LEU A 51 -0.02 -5.48 2.82
CA LEU A 51 0.48 -4.47 1.87
C LEU A 51 1.87 -4.82 1.33
N SER A 52 2.71 -5.42 2.17
CA SER A 52 4.02 -5.94 1.78
C SER A 52 3.95 -7.04 0.72
N ALA A 53 2.86 -7.83 0.65
CA ALA A 53 2.71 -8.92 -0.32
C ALA A 53 2.52 -8.43 -1.76
N ILE A 54 2.07 -7.19 -1.97
CA ILE A 54 1.91 -6.61 -3.32
C ILE A 54 3.08 -5.73 -3.77
N VAL A 55 4.08 -5.51 -2.91
CA VAL A 55 5.22 -4.64 -3.18
C VAL A 55 6.43 -5.46 -3.60
N ASN A 56 6.99 -5.17 -4.78
CA ASN A 56 8.08 -5.96 -5.35
C ASN A 56 9.48 -5.62 -4.78
N ASN A 57 9.67 -4.45 -4.16
CA ASN A 57 11.00 -3.92 -3.82
C ASN A 57 11.13 -3.53 -2.34
N LEU A 58 10.42 -4.25 -1.47
CA LEU A 58 10.52 -4.02 -0.04
C LEU A 58 11.88 -4.51 0.44
N ILE A 59 12.66 -3.64 1.08
CA ILE A 59 13.79 -4.11 1.87
C ILE A 59 13.19 -4.69 3.14
N GLU A 60 13.35 -6.00 3.31
CA GLU A 60 13.13 -6.69 4.57
C GLU A 60 14.05 -6.04 5.60
N GLY A 61 13.49 -5.18 6.44
CA GLY A 61 14.26 -4.02 6.91
C GLY A 61 13.68 -3.37 8.16
N MET A 62 13.29 -4.21 9.11
CA MET A 62 13.37 -4.04 10.56
C MET A 62 12.84 -5.37 11.10
N GLU A 63 13.75 -6.34 11.30
CA GLU A 63 13.48 -7.34 12.32
C GLU A 63 13.24 -6.53 13.60
N ASP A 64 12.02 -6.56 14.16
CA ASP A 64 11.89 -6.18 15.55
C ASP A 64 12.79 -7.18 16.28
N ASP A 65 13.92 -6.71 16.83
CA ASP A 65 14.91 -7.54 17.54
C ASP A 65 14.30 -8.29 18.74
N ASP A 66 13.04 -7.98 19.07
CA ASP A 66 12.27 -8.66 20.08
C ASP A 66 11.64 -9.93 19.46
N GLU A 67 12.33 -11.06 19.64
CA GLU A 67 11.73 -12.38 19.45
C GLU A 67 10.37 -12.44 20.17
N ASP A 68 9.37 -13.05 19.52
CA ASP A 68 8.07 -13.29 20.15
C ASP A 68 8.31 -14.06 21.45
N ALA A 69 8.04 -13.43 22.59
CA ALA A 69 8.34 -14.00 23.90
C ALA A 69 7.47 -15.23 24.19
N TYR A 70 6.49 -15.51 23.32
CA TYR A 70 5.54 -16.59 23.49
C TYR A 70 5.14 -17.23 22.15
N ASP A 71 5.72 -18.39 21.85
CA ASP A 71 5.19 -19.29 20.84
C ASP A 71 4.34 -20.39 21.51
N GLY A 72 3.02 -20.16 21.60
CA GLY A 72 2.08 -21.12 22.16
C GLY A 72 0.62 -20.76 21.87
N PRO A 73 -0.32 -21.70 22.05
CA PRO A 73 -1.75 -21.39 22.05
C PRO A 73 -2.12 -20.72 23.37
N ASP A 74 -2.80 -19.57 23.32
CA ASP A 74 -3.34 -18.99 24.54
C ASP A 74 -4.35 -19.93 25.17
N ILE A 75 -4.05 -20.32 26.41
CA ILE A 75 -4.97 -21.04 27.25
C ILE A 75 -6.01 -20.00 27.71
N VAL A 76 -7.19 -20.04 27.12
CA VAL A 76 -8.34 -19.28 27.63
C VAL A 76 -8.57 -19.73 29.07
N PRO A 77 -8.42 -18.85 30.08
CA PRO A 77 -8.71 -19.23 31.45
C PRO A 77 -10.13 -19.77 31.53
N LEU A 78 -10.34 -20.91 32.19
CA LEU A 78 -11.68 -21.52 32.28
C LEU A 78 -12.73 -20.56 32.88
N ALA A 79 -12.30 -19.57 33.67
CA ALA A 79 -13.15 -18.51 34.20
C ALA A 79 -13.69 -17.52 33.15
N TRP A 80 -13.10 -17.47 31.96
CA TRP A 80 -13.55 -16.66 30.82
C TRP A 80 -14.43 -17.45 29.85
N LEU A 81 -14.49 -18.78 29.99
CA LEU A 81 -15.50 -19.57 29.30
C LEU A 81 -16.85 -19.24 29.93
N VAL A 82 -17.78 -18.79 29.10
CA VAL A 82 -19.19 -18.72 29.48
C VAL A 82 -19.62 -20.17 29.76
N PRO A 83 -20.12 -20.49 30.97
CA PRO A 83 -20.50 -21.86 31.26
C PRO A 83 -21.62 -22.29 30.31
N ASP A 84 -21.55 -23.52 29.80
CA ASP A 84 -22.49 -24.09 28.80
C ASP A 84 -23.98 -23.77 29.01
N PRO A 85 -24.57 -23.79 30.24
CA PRO A 85 -26.00 -23.47 30.39
C PRO A 85 -26.35 -22.00 30.12
N TYR A 86 -25.37 -21.11 30.03
CA TYR A 86 -25.57 -19.67 29.77
C TYR A 86 -25.30 -19.28 28.33
N LEU A 87 -24.79 -20.20 27.50
CA LEU A 87 -24.54 -19.98 26.08
C LEU A 87 -25.45 -20.87 25.24
N ASP A 88 -26.62 -20.36 24.89
CA ASP A 88 -27.53 -21.05 23.98
C ASP A 88 -27.04 -20.90 22.53
N VAL A 89 -26.22 -21.87 22.11
CA VAL A 89 -25.66 -21.96 20.76
C VAL A 89 -26.75 -22.05 19.69
N HIS A 90 -27.93 -22.58 20.02
CA HIS A 90 -29.06 -22.62 19.08
C HIS A 90 -29.63 -21.23 18.85
N MET A 91 -29.77 -20.42 19.90
CA MET A 91 -30.21 -19.02 19.76
C MET A 91 -29.23 -18.18 18.94
N ILE A 92 -27.92 -18.38 19.11
CA ILE A 92 -26.90 -17.71 18.29
C ILE A 92 -26.98 -18.16 16.83
N ALA A 93 -27.11 -19.47 16.56
CA ALA A 93 -27.25 -19.99 15.21
C ALA A 93 -28.54 -19.49 14.53
N ILE A 94 -29.66 -19.43 15.25
CA ILE A 94 -30.93 -18.88 14.75
C ILE A 94 -30.78 -17.38 14.43
N ALA A 95 -30.14 -16.61 15.30
CA ALA A 95 -29.90 -15.18 15.08
C ALA A 95 -28.97 -14.93 13.88
N ALA A 96 -27.90 -15.71 13.74
CA ALA A 96 -26.94 -15.59 12.64
C ALA A 96 -27.54 -16.05 11.29
N ASN A 97 -28.39 -17.09 11.31
CA ASN A 97 -29.04 -17.60 10.10
C ASN A 97 -30.16 -16.66 9.62
N ASN A 98 -30.83 -15.94 10.52
CA ASN A 98 -31.84 -14.94 10.14
C ASN A 98 -31.27 -13.63 9.56
N THR A 99 -29.95 -13.43 9.63
CA THR A 99 -29.29 -12.27 8.98
C THR A 99 -28.73 -12.57 7.59
N LEU A 100 -28.74 -13.84 7.16
CA LEU A 100 -28.46 -14.22 5.78
C LEU A 100 -29.74 -14.07 4.96
N VAL A 101 -30.15 -12.82 4.73
CA VAL A 101 -31.05 -12.52 3.62
C VAL A 101 -30.30 -12.90 2.35
N GLU A 102 -30.88 -13.83 1.60
CA GLU A 102 -30.45 -14.33 0.29
C GLU A 102 -30.19 -13.17 -0.70
N ASP A 103 -28.98 -12.63 -0.71
CA ASP A 103 -28.40 -11.99 -1.90
C ASP A 103 -27.63 -13.09 -2.64
N ASP A 104 -28.38 -13.95 -3.32
CA ASP A 104 -27.96 -15.26 -3.86
C ASP A 104 -27.03 -15.24 -5.09
N ASP A 105 -26.42 -14.12 -5.49
CA ASP A 105 -25.82 -14.04 -6.83
C ASP A 105 -24.36 -13.50 -6.97
N ALA A 106 -23.52 -13.33 -5.93
CA ALA A 106 -22.25 -12.62 -6.18
C ALA A 106 -20.92 -12.98 -5.49
N PHE A 107 -20.80 -13.83 -4.46
CA PHE A 107 -19.57 -13.70 -3.63
C PHE A 107 -18.78 -14.95 -3.21
N LEU A 108 -19.26 -16.19 -3.38
CA LEU A 108 -18.54 -17.35 -2.82
C LEU A 108 -17.80 -18.24 -3.82
N ASP A 109 -17.97 -18.08 -5.13
CA ASP A 109 -17.37 -19.00 -6.11
C ASP A 109 -15.96 -18.62 -6.61
N GLU A 110 -15.41 -17.46 -6.23
CA GLU A 110 -14.08 -17.01 -6.71
C GLU A 110 -13.01 -16.89 -5.61
N MET A 111 -13.30 -17.29 -4.36
CA MET A 111 -12.29 -17.28 -3.29
C MET A 111 -11.39 -18.53 -3.28
N TYR A 112 -11.63 -19.49 -4.16
CA TYR A 112 -10.80 -20.67 -4.39
C TYR A 112 -10.11 -20.61 -5.77
N TRP A 113 -8.83 -20.25 -5.77
CA TRP A 113 -7.84 -20.74 -6.75
C TRP A 113 -7.91 -20.26 -8.21
N GLY A 114 -7.55 -19.00 -8.43
CA GLY A 114 -6.67 -18.66 -9.57
C GLY A 114 -5.26 -19.20 -9.32
N GLY A 115 -5.07 -20.52 -9.51
CA GLY A 115 -3.80 -21.22 -9.34
C GLY A 115 -2.69 -20.65 -10.22
N ARG A 116 -1.97 -19.65 -9.72
CA ARG A 116 -0.59 -19.41 -10.15
C ARG A 116 0.28 -20.49 -9.51
N ARG A 117 0.39 -21.61 -10.23
CA ARG A 117 1.55 -22.50 -10.13
C ARG A 117 2.77 -21.66 -10.51
N LEU A 118 3.40 -21.00 -9.54
CA LEU A 118 4.80 -20.64 -9.67
C LEU A 118 5.52 -21.97 -9.85
N GLU A 119 5.94 -22.27 -11.08
CA GLU A 119 6.99 -23.24 -11.34
C GLU A 119 8.26 -22.70 -10.69
N ILE A 120 8.41 -22.94 -9.39
CA ILE A 120 9.70 -22.93 -8.74
C ILE A 120 10.46 -24.09 -9.40
N ALA A 121 11.38 -23.74 -10.29
CA ALA A 121 12.30 -24.68 -10.88
C ALA A 121 13.04 -25.39 -9.74
N ASP A 122 12.66 -26.64 -9.54
CA ASP A 122 13.28 -27.58 -8.62
C ASP A 122 14.67 -27.92 -9.18
N GLN A 123 15.66 -27.06 -8.88
CA GLN A 123 17.08 -27.37 -9.08
C GLN A 123 17.68 -27.84 -7.74
N HIS A 124 17.21 -28.99 -7.27
CA HIS A 124 18.00 -29.81 -6.36
C HIS A 124 19.13 -30.50 -7.13
N ASN A 125 20.20 -29.75 -7.43
CA ASN A 125 21.51 -30.34 -7.68
C ASN A 125 22.23 -30.49 -6.35
N GLY A 126 22.18 -31.71 -5.81
CA GLY A 126 23.08 -32.14 -4.75
C GLY A 126 24.53 -32.11 -5.24
N GLY A 127 25.33 -31.22 -4.65
CA GLY A 127 26.77 -31.14 -4.84
C GLY A 127 27.48 -31.00 -3.49
N PRO A 128 28.59 -31.73 -3.26
CA PRO A 128 29.15 -31.92 -1.92
C PRO A 128 29.84 -30.68 -1.38
N ILE A 129 29.66 -30.49 -0.06
CA ILE A 129 30.31 -29.50 0.79
C ILE A 129 31.83 -29.61 0.63
N SER A 130 32.40 -28.68 -0.15
CA SER A 130 33.85 -28.49 -0.24
C SER A 130 34.29 -27.43 0.77
N ARG A 131 34.92 -27.91 1.84
CA ARG A 131 35.71 -27.10 2.77
C ARG A 131 36.91 -26.48 2.05
N SER A 132 36.94 -25.16 1.97
CA SER A 132 38.16 -24.39 1.74
C SER A 132 37.86 -22.93 2.05
N ARG A 133 38.71 -22.11 2.65
CA ARG A 133 40.00 -22.23 3.32
C ARG A 133 40.25 -20.78 3.72
N GLU A 134 40.46 -20.52 5.01
CA GLU A 134 40.80 -19.19 5.50
C GLU A 134 41.98 -18.61 4.70
N ARG A 135 41.89 -17.33 4.34
CA ARG A 135 43.05 -16.47 4.21
C ARG A 135 42.76 -15.09 4.83
N PRO A 136 43.71 -14.55 5.60
CA PRO A 136 43.55 -13.27 6.27
C PRO A 136 44.24 -12.13 5.50
N PHE A 137 43.93 -10.91 5.93
CA PHE A 137 44.63 -9.63 5.71
C PHE A 137 44.75 -9.05 4.28
N SER A 138 44.29 -7.81 4.11
CA SER A 138 45.22 -6.70 3.87
C SER A 138 44.55 -5.36 4.21
N ALA A 139 45.14 -4.64 5.16
CA ALA A 139 45.02 -3.20 5.29
C ALA A 139 45.93 -2.51 4.25
N ASP A 140 45.79 -1.19 4.17
CA ASP A 140 46.53 -0.24 3.33
C ASP A 140 46.12 -0.21 1.84
N ASP A 141 45.59 0.93 1.37
CA ASP A 141 46.51 1.99 0.97
C ASP A 141 45.85 3.39 0.91
N ARG A 142 46.68 4.37 1.23
CA ARG A 142 46.40 5.80 1.27
C ARG A 142 46.63 6.44 -0.11
N LYS A 143 46.15 7.68 -0.22
CA LYS A 143 46.77 8.87 -0.86
C LYS A 143 46.14 9.40 -2.15
N ASN A 144 45.86 10.71 -2.03
CA ASN A 144 46.17 11.79 -2.97
C ASN A 144 45.32 11.90 -4.23
N ALA A 145 45.12 13.06 -4.82
CA ALA A 145 45.26 14.47 -4.45
C ALA A 145 44.75 15.24 -5.68
N ASP A 146 44.19 16.42 -5.43
CA ASP A 146 44.37 17.66 -6.19
C ASP A 146 44.13 17.76 -7.71
N SER A 147 43.49 18.90 -8.02
CA SER A 147 43.69 19.75 -9.19
C SER A 147 43.01 19.38 -10.51
N ALA A 148 42.04 20.20 -10.92
CA ALA A 148 42.33 21.28 -11.87
C ALA A 148 41.14 22.23 -12.08
N LYS A 149 41.39 23.52 -11.76
CA LYS A 149 40.70 24.69 -12.30
C LYS A 149 40.74 24.68 -13.83
N ARG A 150 39.65 25.10 -14.49
CA ARG A 150 39.73 25.76 -15.80
C ARG A 150 38.69 26.89 -15.92
N PRO A 151 39.00 27.93 -16.74
CA PRO A 151 38.47 29.27 -16.59
C PRO A 151 37.23 29.56 -17.45
N ALA A 152 36.60 30.68 -17.09
CA ALA A 152 35.55 31.37 -17.82
C ALA A 152 35.96 31.72 -19.26
N GLN A 153 35.02 31.56 -20.18
CA GLN A 153 35.00 32.28 -21.46
C GLN A 153 33.64 32.93 -21.66
N THR A 154 33.70 34.25 -21.72
CA THR A 154 32.68 35.18 -22.19
C THR A 154 32.69 35.17 -23.73
N THR A 155 31.54 34.97 -24.37
CA THR A 155 31.32 35.45 -25.74
C THR A 155 29.89 35.95 -25.89
N VAL A 156 29.80 37.04 -26.64
CA VAL A 156 28.71 38.01 -26.78
C VAL A 156 27.74 37.57 -27.89
N ASP A 157 26.46 37.90 -27.71
CA ASP A 157 25.35 37.93 -28.69
C ASP A 157 25.76 38.60 -30.02
N PRO A 158 25.11 38.37 -31.20
CA PRO A 158 23.65 38.48 -31.37
C PRO A 158 22.99 37.65 -32.50
N ALA A 159 21.66 37.53 -32.46
CA ALA A 159 20.74 37.83 -33.57
C ALA A 159 19.36 37.20 -33.33
N GLU A 160 18.34 38.05 -33.21
CA GLU A 160 16.93 37.70 -33.34
C GLU A 160 16.68 37.06 -34.71
N SER A 161 16.41 35.77 -34.72
CA SER A 161 15.76 35.08 -35.83
C SER A 161 14.44 34.53 -35.32
N SER A 162 13.36 35.21 -35.69
CA SER A 162 11.98 34.79 -35.51
C SER A 162 11.66 33.60 -36.42
N SER A 163 12.31 32.46 -36.18
CA SER A 163 11.92 31.20 -36.80
C SER A 163 10.66 30.71 -36.09
N HIS A 164 9.58 30.55 -36.86
CA HIS A 164 8.40 29.80 -36.44
C HIS A 164 8.82 28.35 -36.23
N SER A 165 9.35 28.08 -35.04
CA SER A 165 9.69 26.75 -34.58
C SER A 165 8.39 25.95 -34.54
N ARG A 166 8.20 25.11 -35.57
CA ARG A 166 7.25 24.01 -35.51
C ARG A 166 7.63 23.23 -34.27
N ARG A 167 6.88 23.45 -33.17
CA ARG A 167 6.90 22.60 -31.97
C ARG A 167 6.67 21.18 -32.45
N THR A 168 7.76 20.50 -32.72
CA THR A 168 7.75 19.05 -32.88
C THR A 168 7.38 18.60 -31.48
N MET A 169 6.18 18.04 -31.32
CA MET A 169 5.85 17.35 -30.09
C MET A 169 6.87 16.23 -29.97
N ILE A 170 7.91 16.47 -29.19
CA ILE A 170 8.82 15.43 -28.73
C ILE A 170 7.91 14.56 -27.87
N ILE A 171 7.50 13.43 -28.43
CA ILE A 171 6.89 12.36 -27.66
C ILE A 171 8.05 11.87 -26.80
N GLU A 172 8.14 12.39 -25.57
CA GLU A 172 9.10 11.89 -24.59
C GLU A 172 8.83 10.39 -24.45
N GLU A 173 9.87 9.59 -24.70
CA GLU A 173 9.76 8.15 -24.47
C GLU A 173 9.31 7.92 -23.03
N PRO A 174 8.41 6.94 -22.81
CA PRO A 174 7.89 6.68 -21.47
C PRO A 174 9.06 6.46 -20.51
N GLU A 175 9.16 7.33 -19.50
CA GLU A 175 10.21 7.25 -18.47
C GLU A 175 10.18 5.83 -17.89
N HIS A 176 11.30 5.13 -17.97
CA HIS A 176 11.37 3.76 -17.49
C HIS A 176 11.20 3.75 -15.96
N VAL A 177 10.02 3.31 -15.49
CA VAL A 177 9.68 3.21 -14.06
C VAL A 177 10.38 1.99 -13.45
N ALA A 178 11.67 2.15 -13.18
CA ALA A 178 12.49 1.16 -12.49
C ALA A 178 12.19 1.18 -10.99
N ALA A 179 12.07 -0.03 -10.44
CA ALA A 179 12.03 -0.30 -9.02
C ALA A 179 13.09 0.48 -8.22
N GLY A 180 12.66 1.28 -7.25
CA GLY A 180 13.56 1.89 -6.28
C GLY A 180 13.97 0.90 -5.18
N SER A 181 15.11 1.13 -4.57
CA SER A 181 15.59 0.40 -3.39
C SER A 181 15.51 1.28 -2.15
N GLY A 182 15.09 0.72 -1.01
CA GLY A 182 15.14 1.44 0.28
C GLY A 182 13.80 1.63 0.96
N TRP A 183 12.71 1.08 0.41
CA TRP A 183 11.41 1.06 1.05
C TRP A 183 11.47 0.08 2.22
N ARG A 184 10.93 0.49 3.38
CA ARG A 184 11.00 -0.31 4.60
C ARG A 184 9.62 -0.46 5.21
N LEU A 185 9.33 -1.65 5.71
CA LEU A 185 8.17 -1.86 6.55
C LEU A 185 8.46 -1.26 7.94
N VAL A 186 7.56 -0.42 8.45
CA VAL A 186 7.70 0.21 9.77
C VAL A 186 6.43 0.03 10.59
N GLY A 187 6.59 -0.20 11.88
CA GLY A 187 5.47 -0.29 12.83
C GLY A 187 4.48 -1.41 12.51
N ALA A 188 4.94 -2.50 11.91
CA ALA A 188 4.14 -3.69 11.61
C ALA A 188 4.73 -4.88 12.39
N PRO A 189 4.38 -5.04 13.67
CA PRO A 189 4.95 -6.10 14.50
C PRO A 189 4.64 -7.48 13.91
N HIS A 190 5.52 -8.44 14.20
CA HIS A 190 5.29 -9.84 13.87
C HIS A 190 4.04 -10.40 14.58
N GLY A 191 3.44 -11.42 13.98
CA GLY A 191 2.26 -12.11 14.50
C GLY A 191 0.93 -11.64 13.91
N PHE A 192 -0.17 -12.20 14.41
CA PHE A 192 -1.52 -11.77 14.10
C PHE A 192 -2.05 -10.93 15.27
N CYS A 193 -2.57 -9.76 14.94
CA CYS A 193 -2.97 -8.77 15.93
C CYS A 193 -4.50 -8.62 15.91
N ASP A 194 -5.24 -9.72 15.80
CA ASP A 194 -6.67 -9.68 15.47
C ASP A 194 -7.57 -9.14 16.60
N GLY A 195 -6.98 -8.74 17.73
CA GLY A 195 -7.68 -8.29 18.93
C GLY A 195 -8.28 -9.43 19.74
N SER A 196 -8.15 -10.68 19.28
CA SER A 196 -8.54 -11.85 20.06
C SER A 196 -7.59 -12.06 21.24
N ALA A 197 -8.02 -12.84 22.23
CA ALA A 197 -7.12 -13.29 23.30
C ALA A 197 -5.92 -14.10 22.76
N GLN A 198 -6.02 -14.64 21.54
CA GLN A 198 -4.97 -15.43 20.91
C GLN A 198 -3.90 -14.59 20.19
N SER A 199 -4.19 -13.30 20.01
CA SER A 199 -3.38 -12.40 19.18
C SER A 199 -1.96 -12.22 19.73
N ARG A 200 -0.95 -12.40 18.86
CA ARG A 200 0.48 -12.52 19.23
C ARG A 200 1.27 -11.22 19.16
N CYS A 201 0.64 -10.14 18.71
CA CYS A 201 1.40 -8.96 18.36
C CYS A 201 2.08 -8.26 19.53
N ARG A 202 3.39 -8.05 19.37
CA ARG A 202 4.27 -7.39 20.34
C ARG A 202 4.14 -8.01 21.75
N ARG A 203 4.01 -9.33 21.80
CA ARG A 203 4.25 -10.12 23.01
C ARG A 203 5.75 -10.18 23.26
N THR A 204 6.29 -9.08 23.75
CA THR A 204 7.70 -9.00 24.15
C THR A 204 7.79 -9.22 25.66
N SER A 205 8.94 -9.67 26.15
CA SER A 205 9.17 -9.87 27.59
C SER A 205 9.00 -8.60 28.43
N HIS A 206 8.92 -7.44 27.78
CA HIS A 206 8.80 -6.12 28.40
C HIS A 206 7.38 -5.53 28.32
N ASN A 207 6.44 -6.22 27.67
CA ASN A 207 5.04 -5.79 27.58
C ASN A 207 4.15 -6.71 28.43
N PRO A 208 3.82 -6.35 29.70
CA PRO A 208 3.06 -7.22 30.59
C PRO A 208 1.56 -7.31 30.23
N CYS A 209 1.09 -6.49 29.28
CA CYS A 209 -0.32 -6.43 28.92
C CYS A 209 -0.54 -7.11 27.56
N LEU A 210 -1.22 -8.25 27.59
CA LEU A 210 -1.56 -9.09 26.42
C LEU A 210 -2.35 -8.35 25.34
N LEU A 211 -2.97 -7.20 25.64
CA LEU A 211 -3.74 -6.39 24.69
C LEU A 211 -3.21 -4.96 24.53
N ALA A 212 -2.08 -4.62 25.16
CA ALA A 212 -1.52 -3.28 24.98
C ALA A 212 -1.02 -3.08 23.55
N ASN A 213 -1.42 -1.96 22.96
CA ASN A 213 -1.05 -1.51 21.60
C ASN A 213 -1.59 -2.34 20.44
N PHE A 214 -2.52 -3.29 20.65
CA PHE A 214 -3.01 -4.20 19.59
C PHE A 214 -3.59 -3.51 18.34
N ASN A 215 -4.12 -2.30 18.50
CA ASN A 215 -4.65 -1.48 17.41
C ASN A 215 -3.88 -0.16 17.20
N HIS A 216 -2.80 0.05 17.96
CA HIS A 216 -2.08 1.32 17.95
C HIS A 216 -0.98 1.35 16.87
N PHE A 217 -0.59 0.20 16.35
CA PHE A 217 0.39 0.11 15.30
C PHE A 217 -0.14 0.68 14.00
N LYS A 218 0.56 1.67 13.45
CA LYS A 218 0.31 2.19 12.11
C LYS A 218 1.28 1.53 11.14
N GLY A 219 1.13 0.22 10.98
CA GLY A 219 1.90 -0.56 10.02
C GLY A 219 1.88 0.13 8.67
N SER A 220 3.06 0.46 8.16
CA SER A 220 3.19 1.19 6.90
C SER A 220 4.49 0.88 6.20
N ILE A 221 4.48 1.05 4.88
CA ILE A 221 5.69 1.03 4.07
C ILE A 221 6.17 2.46 3.94
N MET A 222 7.39 2.73 4.39
CA MET A 222 8.00 4.04 4.46
C MET A 222 9.11 4.17 3.44
N GLY A 223 9.14 5.30 2.74
CA GLY A 223 10.18 5.69 1.80
C GLY A 223 10.60 7.14 2.00
N THR A 224 11.71 7.49 1.39
CA THR A 224 12.30 8.83 1.36
C THR A 224 12.53 9.28 -0.07
N VAL A 225 12.94 10.53 -0.27
CA VAL A 225 13.35 11.06 -1.58
C VAL A 225 14.42 10.19 -2.27
N LYS A 226 15.30 9.54 -1.50
CA LYS A 226 16.39 8.71 -2.03
C LYS A 226 15.95 7.29 -2.40
N THR A 227 14.73 6.91 -2.04
CA THR A 227 14.27 5.54 -2.14
C THR A 227 13.83 5.16 -3.57
N GLY A 228 13.48 6.15 -4.40
CA GLY A 228 12.98 5.90 -5.76
C GLY A 228 11.55 5.37 -5.78
N TRP A 229 11.18 4.66 -6.85
CA TRP A 229 9.81 4.18 -7.06
C TRP A 229 9.42 3.01 -6.15
N LEU A 230 8.34 3.15 -5.39
CA LEU A 230 7.59 2.02 -4.84
C LEU A 230 6.71 1.47 -5.94
N LYS A 231 6.87 0.21 -6.33
CA LYS A 231 6.00 -0.45 -7.31
C LYS A 231 5.14 -1.50 -6.63
N PHE A 232 3.86 -1.54 -6.96
CA PHE A 232 2.96 -2.60 -6.55
C PHE A 232 1.90 -2.90 -7.61
N LEU A 233 1.55 -4.18 -7.71
CA LEU A 233 0.53 -4.67 -8.63
C LEU A 233 -0.79 -4.82 -7.90
N VAL A 234 -1.79 -4.01 -8.25
CA VAL A 234 -3.14 -4.11 -7.66
C VAL A 234 -3.99 -4.97 -8.58
N ALA A 235 -4.18 -6.24 -8.23
CA ALA A 235 -5.01 -7.18 -8.98
C ALA A 235 -6.46 -7.22 -8.48
N GLY A 236 -7.39 -7.60 -9.36
CA GLY A 236 -8.83 -7.73 -9.04
C GLY A 236 -9.55 -6.40 -8.94
N VAL A 237 -9.17 -5.41 -9.76
CA VAL A 237 -9.79 -4.08 -9.78
C VAL A 237 -10.92 -4.08 -10.82
N HIS A 238 -12.16 -4.29 -10.37
CA HIS A 238 -13.32 -4.47 -11.25
C HIS A 238 -14.06 -3.16 -11.54
N HIS A 239 -13.97 -2.19 -10.64
CA HIS A 239 -14.67 -0.90 -10.73
C HIS A 239 -13.75 0.25 -11.14
N GLY A 240 -12.46 -0.04 -11.36
CA GLY A 240 -11.47 0.97 -11.75
C GLY A 240 -11.19 1.97 -10.63
N ILE A 241 -11.26 1.52 -9.37
CA ILE A 241 -11.02 2.34 -8.19
C ILE A 241 -9.81 1.78 -7.46
N VAL A 242 -8.77 2.61 -7.30
CA VAL A 242 -7.63 2.34 -6.42
C VAL A 242 -7.34 3.60 -5.61
N LEU A 243 -7.42 3.48 -4.30
CA LEU A 243 -7.14 4.55 -3.35
C LEU A 243 -5.96 4.15 -2.47
N ALA A 244 -5.14 5.11 -2.05
CA ALA A 244 -4.11 4.86 -1.05
C ALA A 244 -4.22 5.85 0.11
N ARG A 245 -3.95 5.37 1.32
CA ARG A 245 -3.71 6.23 2.49
C ARG A 245 -2.23 6.55 2.56
N LEU A 246 -1.88 7.79 2.20
CA LEU A 246 -0.52 8.31 2.25
C LEU A 246 -0.38 9.29 3.41
N GLU A 247 0.72 9.20 4.15
CA GLU A 247 1.08 10.14 5.22
C GLU A 247 2.46 10.72 4.93
N PHE A 248 2.59 12.04 5.01
CA PHE A 248 3.85 12.74 4.80
C PHE A 248 4.42 13.19 6.15
N GLY A 249 5.72 12.94 6.38
CA GLY A 249 6.33 13.11 7.71
C GLY A 249 6.46 14.54 8.23
N HIS A 250 6.15 15.57 7.42
CA HIS A 250 6.29 16.97 7.79
C HIS A 250 4.95 17.71 7.70
N MET A 251 4.69 18.61 8.66
CA MET A 251 3.49 19.46 8.67
C MET A 251 3.40 20.40 7.46
N LYS A 252 4.55 20.74 6.84
CA LYS A 252 4.62 21.53 5.62
C LYS A 252 5.56 20.84 4.62
N LEU A 253 5.04 20.51 3.45
CA LEU A 253 5.84 20.00 2.33
C LEU A 253 6.76 21.13 1.80
N PRO A 254 8.03 20.85 1.45
CA PRO A 254 8.90 21.80 0.78
C PRO A 254 8.29 22.37 -0.51
N ASP A 255 8.65 23.58 -0.90
CA ASP A 255 8.11 24.22 -2.11
C ASP A 255 8.54 23.48 -3.40
N ASP A 256 9.67 22.77 -3.34
CA ASP A 256 10.21 21.96 -4.43
C ASP A 256 9.80 20.48 -4.36
N PHE A 257 8.89 20.14 -3.46
CA PHE A 257 8.39 18.77 -3.33
C PHE A 257 7.58 18.38 -4.57
N VAL A 258 7.84 17.17 -5.07
CA VAL A 258 7.07 16.58 -6.17
C VAL A 258 6.67 15.17 -5.77
N PHE A 259 5.39 14.86 -5.92
CA PHE A 259 4.86 13.50 -5.83
C PHE A 259 4.61 12.97 -7.24
N ASP A 260 5.27 11.88 -7.61
CA ASP A 260 5.01 11.23 -8.89
C ASP A 260 4.19 9.96 -8.68
N LEU A 261 3.18 9.81 -9.53
CA LEU A 261 2.33 8.64 -9.65
C LEU A 261 2.51 8.06 -11.05
N SER A 262 2.81 6.78 -11.15
CA SER A 262 2.74 6.03 -12.40
C SER A 262 1.59 5.05 -12.35
N VAL A 263 0.77 5.03 -13.39
CA VAL A 263 -0.27 4.01 -13.60
C VAL A 263 -0.05 3.42 -14.99
N ASN A 264 0.23 2.11 -15.04
CA ASN A 264 0.53 1.39 -16.27
C ASN A 264 1.64 2.06 -17.10
N GLY A 265 2.67 2.57 -16.42
CA GLY A 265 3.82 3.25 -17.03
C GLY A 265 3.60 4.73 -17.37
N GLN A 266 2.38 5.26 -17.27
CA GLN A 266 2.12 6.69 -17.49
C GLN A 266 2.37 7.46 -16.21
N VAL A 267 3.36 8.36 -16.23
CA VAL A 267 3.77 9.16 -15.07
C VAL A 267 3.02 10.49 -15.04
N LYS A 268 2.51 10.84 -13.86
CA LYS A 268 1.93 12.15 -13.54
C LYS A 268 2.55 12.69 -12.26
N SER A 269 3.00 13.93 -12.32
CA SER A 269 3.63 14.63 -11.20
C SER A 269 2.66 15.62 -10.58
N TYR A 270 2.73 15.77 -9.26
CA TYR A 270 1.92 16.67 -8.46
C TYR A 270 2.80 17.55 -7.57
N LYS A 271 2.61 18.86 -7.66
CA LYS A 271 3.18 19.83 -6.71
C LYS A 271 2.40 19.81 -5.39
N PRO A 272 2.89 20.43 -4.29
CA PRO A 272 2.22 20.37 -2.99
C PRO A 272 0.77 20.85 -3.02
N GLU A 273 0.49 21.96 -3.70
CA GLU A 273 -0.87 22.52 -3.80
C GLU A 273 -1.81 21.62 -4.62
N GLU A 274 -1.32 21.07 -5.73
CA GLU A 274 -2.06 20.13 -6.57
C GLU A 274 -2.34 18.82 -5.83
N LEU A 275 -1.34 18.32 -5.08
CA LEU A 275 -1.46 17.13 -4.27
C LEU A 275 -2.50 17.30 -3.15
N SER A 276 -2.50 18.45 -2.48
CA SER A 276 -3.49 18.77 -1.45
C SER A 276 -4.90 18.84 -2.03
N ALA A 277 -5.06 19.45 -3.21
CA ALA A 277 -6.35 19.55 -3.89
C ALA A 277 -6.84 18.20 -4.46
N TRP A 278 -5.91 17.30 -4.81
CA TRP A 278 -6.20 15.96 -5.33
C TRP A 278 -6.57 14.95 -4.23
N SER A 279 -6.22 15.24 -2.98
CA SER A 279 -6.50 14.37 -1.84
C SER A 279 -7.87 14.62 -1.21
N THR A 280 -8.41 13.62 -0.52
CA THR A 280 -9.66 13.77 0.25
C THR A 280 -9.43 13.36 1.69
N THR A 281 -9.69 14.27 2.63
CA THR A 281 -9.66 13.99 4.07
C THR A 281 -11.04 13.58 4.53
N ILE A 282 -11.19 12.31 4.90
CA ILE A 282 -12.47 11.72 5.31
C ILE A 282 -12.76 12.11 6.76
N VAL A 283 -11.77 11.92 7.63
CA VAL A 283 -11.77 12.34 9.04
C VAL A 283 -10.37 12.84 9.39
N ASP A 284 -10.24 13.52 10.52
CA ASP A 284 -8.93 13.99 10.98
C ASP A 284 -7.93 12.81 11.07
N GLY A 285 -6.76 12.99 10.46
CA GLY A 285 -5.73 11.95 10.34
C GLY A 285 -6.03 10.81 9.35
N LEU A 286 -7.08 10.91 8.53
CA LEU A 286 -7.37 9.97 7.43
C LEU A 286 -7.55 10.72 6.11
N THR A 287 -6.44 10.84 5.39
CA THR A 287 -6.41 11.39 4.02
C THR A 287 -6.17 10.25 3.02
N VAL A 288 -6.99 10.21 1.98
CA VAL A 288 -6.89 9.24 0.88
C VAL A 288 -6.55 9.93 -0.43
N TYR A 289 -5.84 9.20 -1.28
CA TYR A 289 -5.34 9.65 -2.57
C TYR A 289 -5.86 8.71 -3.67
N PRO A 290 -6.59 9.21 -4.66
CA PRO A 290 -7.15 8.38 -5.73
C PRO A 290 -6.11 8.03 -6.78
N LEU A 291 -5.37 6.94 -6.58
CA LEU A 291 -4.33 6.50 -7.49
C LEU A 291 -4.91 6.10 -8.87
N VAL A 292 -6.11 5.51 -8.87
CA VAL A 292 -6.87 5.19 -10.09
C VAL A 292 -8.35 5.50 -9.85
N LEU A 293 -8.95 6.29 -10.73
CA LEU A 293 -10.40 6.54 -10.76
C LEU A 293 -10.89 6.58 -12.21
N GLU A 294 -11.41 5.47 -12.70
CA GLU A 294 -11.96 5.39 -14.06
C GLU A 294 -13.36 6.01 -14.11
N SER A 295 -13.54 7.08 -14.88
CA SER A 295 -14.78 7.90 -14.91
C SER A 295 -16.10 7.19 -15.23
N LYS A 296 -16.08 5.95 -15.70
CA LYS A 296 -17.28 5.20 -16.11
C LYS A 296 -17.41 3.93 -15.28
N PHE A 297 -18.62 3.65 -14.79
CA PHE A 297 -18.95 2.29 -14.37
C PHE A 297 -18.78 1.39 -15.59
N PRO A 298 -17.90 0.39 -15.55
CA PRO A 298 -17.97 -0.67 -16.53
C PRO A 298 -19.30 -1.38 -16.30
N SER A 299 -20.33 -1.05 -17.07
CA SER A 299 -21.58 -1.81 -17.06
C SER A 299 -21.25 -3.20 -17.58
N GLU A 300 -21.02 -4.17 -16.69
CA GLU A 300 -20.49 -5.52 -16.97
C GLU A 300 -19.15 -5.51 -17.70
N LYS A 301 -18.07 -6.04 -17.06
CA LYS A 301 -16.70 -6.23 -17.60
C LYS A 301 -16.50 -5.49 -18.93
N SER A 302 -16.41 -4.15 -18.87
CA SER A 302 -16.28 -3.38 -20.10
C SER A 302 -15.05 -3.91 -20.82
N PRO A 303 -15.20 -4.44 -22.05
CA PRO A 303 -14.11 -5.12 -22.73
C PRO A 303 -12.96 -4.13 -22.87
N GLY A 304 -11.90 -4.34 -22.09
CA GLY A 304 -10.71 -3.48 -22.08
C GLY A 304 -10.31 -2.89 -20.73
N LEU A 305 -11.08 -3.03 -19.64
CA LEU A 305 -10.53 -2.69 -18.32
C LEU A 305 -9.48 -3.75 -17.93
N PRO A 306 -8.27 -3.36 -17.51
CA PRO A 306 -7.28 -4.34 -17.08
C PRO A 306 -7.71 -4.94 -15.73
N ASP A 307 -7.58 -6.26 -15.59
CA ASP A 307 -7.85 -6.97 -14.31
C ASP A 307 -6.86 -6.58 -13.20
N SER A 308 -5.78 -5.86 -13.55
CA SER A 308 -4.77 -5.38 -12.63
C SER A 308 -4.13 -4.07 -13.09
N TYR A 309 -3.73 -3.23 -12.14
CA TYR A 309 -3.00 -1.99 -12.40
C TYR A 309 -1.56 -2.09 -11.89
N ASP A 310 -0.56 -1.77 -12.74
CA ASP A 310 0.83 -1.52 -12.29
C ASP A 310 0.89 -0.08 -11.78
N VAL A 311 0.94 0.06 -10.46
CA VAL A 311 0.96 1.35 -9.77
C VAL A 311 2.34 1.58 -9.19
N ALA A 312 2.90 2.76 -9.43
CA ALA A 312 4.13 3.17 -8.77
C ALA A 312 4.03 4.58 -8.20
N ILE A 313 4.68 4.82 -7.07
CA ILE A 313 4.78 6.14 -6.46
C ILE A 313 6.23 6.47 -6.11
N ARG A 314 6.63 7.74 -6.23
CA ARG A 314 7.86 8.27 -5.64
C ARG A 314 7.66 9.71 -5.16
N ILE A 315 8.54 10.16 -4.28
CA ILE A 315 8.62 11.56 -3.88
C ILE A 315 9.98 12.12 -4.26
N GLN A 316 10.02 13.39 -4.62
CA GLN A 316 11.25 14.13 -4.93
C GLN A 316 11.29 15.44 -4.13
N SER A 317 12.49 15.86 -3.72
CA SER A 317 12.78 17.20 -3.20
C SER A 317 14.30 17.38 -3.12
N GLN A 318 14.80 18.49 -3.65
CA GLN A 318 16.20 18.90 -3.55
C GLN A 318 16.50 19.58 -2.21
N GLN A 319 15.55 20.35 -1.68
CA GLN A 319 15.70 21.11 -0.43
C GLN A 319 15.64 20.20 0.81
N ASN A 320 14.82 19.15 0.78
CA ASN A 320 14.65 18.25 1.91
C ASN A 320 14.75 16.78 1.50
N PRO A 321 15.97 16.22 1.42
CA PRO A 321 16.18 14.81 1.05
C PRO A 321 15.67 13.82 2.12
N ASN A 322 15.33 14.31 3.31
CA ASN A 322 14.79 13.50 4.40
C ASN A 322 13.26 13.47 4.41
N SER A 323 12.58 14.14 3.46
CA SER A 323 11.13 14.05 3.32
C SER A 323 10.72 12.58 3.21
N GLN A 324 9.72 12.20 3.99
CA GLN A 324 9.25 10.82 4.08
C GLN A 324 7.80 10.72 3.61
N VAL A 325 7.47 9.61 2.98
CA VAL A 325 6.10 9.19 2.68
C VAL A 325 5.88 7.82 3.29
N ARG A 326 4.70 7.62 3.87
CA ARG A 326 4.23 6.34 4.42
C ARG A 326 2.96 5.94 3.71
N ILE A 327 2.88 4.69 3.29
CA ILE A 327 1.65 4.08 2.78
C ILE A 327 1.21 3.01 3.76
N SER A 328 -0.01 3.14 4.28
CA SER A 328 -0.55 2.19 5.27
C SER A 328 -1.67 1.31 4.72
N HIS A 329 -2.40 1.82 3.73
CA HIS A 329 -3.55 1.15 3.13
C HIS A 329 -3.56 1.39 1.63
N VAL A 330 -3.89 0.35 0.87
CA VAL A 330 -4.31 0.45 -0.54
C VAL A 330 -5.70 -0.16 -0.64
N TYR A 331 -6.71 0.66 -0.88
CA TYR A 331 -8.09 0.24 -1.10
C TYR A 331 -8.33 0.07 -2.60
N PHE A 332 -9.13 -0.91 -2.98
CA PHE A 332 -9.47 -1.12 -4.39
C PHE A 332 -10.85 -1.74 -4.55
N ALA A 333 -11.48 -1.49 -5.70
CA ALA A 333 -12.75 -2.10 -6.11
C ALA A 333 -12.79 -2.33 -7.62
#